data_AF-A0A1I6HLV8-F1
#
_entry.id   AF-A0A1I6HLV8-F1
#
_cell.length_a   1.000
_cell.length_b   1.000
_cell.length_c   1.000
_cell.angle_alpha   90.00
_cell.angle_beta   90.00
_cell.angle_gamma   90.00
#
_symmetry.space_group_name_H-M   'P 1'
#
loop_
_entity.id
_entity.type
_entity.pdbx_description
1 polymer ?
#
loop_
_entity_poly.entity_id
_entity_poly.type
_entity_poly.pdbx_seq_one_letter_code
_entity_poly.pdbx_strand_id
1 'polypeptide(L)'
;MLYRIITVVGGLVFVIILFGLVWFFCRKFLEHHGVTDQVKDRATVLATWTFAGISVGLVFAVVGALVLGPWAFYRTLSGHGVDISGGAAVWWGFAIVLASLVITALGFFGFLMLVGAY
;
A
#
# COMPACT_ATOMS: atom_id res chain seq x y z
N MET A 1 9.34 29.43 -7.69
CA MET A 1 9.35 28.14 -8.43
C MET A 1 10.02 27.01 -7.64
N LEU A 2 11.17 27.24 -6.99
CA LEU A 2 11.87 26.25 -6.15
C LEU A 2 10.98 25.54 -5.12
N TYR A 3 10.11 26.28 -4.41
CA TYR A 3 9.19 25.68 -3.43
C TYR A 3 8.26 24.61 -4.05
N ARG A 4 7.75 24.83 -5.27
CA ARG A 4 6.87 23.87 -5.96
C ARG A 4 7.61 22.59 -6.31
N ILE A 5 8.87 22.71 -6.72
CA ILE A 5 9.73 21.57 -7.03
C ILE A 5 9.98 20.74 -5.77
N ILE A 6 10.30 21.39 -4.65
CA ILE A 6 10.52 20.71 -3.36
C ILE A 6 9.26 19.97 -2.91
N THR A 7 8.08 20.60 -3.01
CA THR A 7 6.81 19.94 -2.64
C THR A 7 6.51 18.72 -3.53
N VAL A 8 6.73 18.83 -4.85
CA VAL A 8 6.53 17.71 -5.79
C VAL A 8 7.50 16.57 -5.51
N VAL A 9 8.78 16.88 -5.30
CA VAL A 9 9.81 15.87 -4.98
C VAL A 9 9.49 15.20 -3.65
N GLY A 10 9.12 15.96 -2.62
CA GLY A 10 8.71 15.42 -1.32
C GLY A 10 7.51 14.48 -1.44
N GLY A 11 6.44 14.92 -2.12
CA GLY A 11 5.27 14.08 -2.38
C GLY A 11 5.60 12.79 -3.14
N LEU A 12 6.47 12.88 -4.15
CA LEU A 12 6.91 11.72 -4.93
C LEU A 12 7.67 10.71 -4.07
N VAL A 13 8.55 11.18 -3.17
CA VAL A 13 9.27 10.31 -2.24
C VAL A 13 8.29 9.54 -1.34
N PHE A 14 7.27 10.19 -0.79
CA PHE A 14 6.26 9.51 0.03
C PHE A 14 5.43 8.49 -0.77
N VAL A 15 5.13 8.78 -2.04
CA VAL A 15 4.47 7.82 -2.93
C VAL A 15 5.32 6.58 -3.16
N ILE A 16 6.63 6.75 -3.42
CA ILE A 16 7.56 5.63 -3.60
C ILE A 16 7.65 4.80 -2.31
N ILE A 17 7.74 5.45 -1.15
CA ILE A 17 7.75 4.78 0.16
C ILE A 17 6.46 3.99 0.37
N LEU A 18 5.30 4.58 0.08
CA LEU A 18 3.99 3.93 0.23
C LEU A 18 3.90 2.68 -0.65
N PHE A 19 4.28 2.77 -1.93
CA PHE A 19 4.32 1.63 -2.83
C PHE A 19 5.28 0.54 -2.32
N GLY A 20 6.47 0.93 -1.88
CA GLY A 20 7.47 0.01 -1.31
C GLY A 20 6.97 -0.72 -0.07
N LEU A 21 6.24 -0.03 0.82
CA LEU A 21 5.61 -0.63 1.99
C LEU A 21 4.53 -1.63 1.61
N VAL A 22 3.61 -1.25 0.71
CA VAL A 22 2.56 -2.15 0.21
C VAL A 22 3.19 -3.39 -0.41
N TRP A 23 4.22 -3.23 -1.23
CA TRP A 23 4.96 -4.33 -1.83
C TRP A 23 5.61 -5.24 -0.79
N PHE A 24 6.29 -4.65 0.19
CA PHE A 24 6.95 -5.40 1.25
C PHE A 24 5.95 -6.24 2.05
N PHE A 25 4.81 -5.66 2.42
CA PHE A 25 3.76 -6.38 3.14
C PHE A 25 3.07 -7.45 2.27
N CYS A 26 2.78 -7.18 1.00
CA CYS A 26 2.24 -8.17 0.06
C CYS A 26 3.20 -9.37 -0.08
N ARG A 27 4.50 -9.09 -0.20
CA ARG A 27 5.53 -10.13 -0.24
C ARG A 27 5.55 -10.95 1.05
N LYS A 28 5.57 -10.29 2.21
CA LYS A 28 5.57 -10.97 3.51
C LYS A 28 4.33 -11.81 3.73
N PHE A 29 3.18 -11.33 3.29
CA PHE A 29 1.92 -12.06 3.30
C PHE A 29 2.03 -13.34 2.45
N LEU A 30 2.54 -13.26 1.22
CA LEU A 30 2.72 -14.43 0.36
C LEU A 30 3.71 -15.44 0.95
N GLU A 31 4.84 -14.97 1.49
CA GLU A 31 5.83 -15.80 2.19
C GLU A 31 5.20 -16.50 3.41
N HIS A 32 4.38 -15.79 4.19
CA HIS A 32 3.71 -16.33 5.38
C HIS A 32 2.68 -17.43 5.04
N HIS A 33 2.02 -17.30 3.89
CA HIS A 33 1.06 -18.28 3.38
C HIS A 33 1.68 -19.38 2.50
N GLY A 34 3.00 -19.57 2.57
CA GLY A 34 3.69 -20.70 1.95
C GLY A 34 3.91 -20.57 0.43
N VAL A 35 3.69 -19.39 -0.15
CA VAL A 35 3.99 -19.14 -1.55
C VAL A 35 5.49 -18.92 -1.70
N THR A 36 6.19 -19.88 -2.29
CA THR A 36 7.64 -19.83 -2.53
C THR A 36 7.99 -19.61 -4.01
N ASP A 37 7.06 -19.88 -4.92
CA ASP A 37 7.26 -19.69 -6.36
C ASP A 37 6.91 -18.28 -6.83
N GLN A 38 7.83 -17.68 -7.58
CA GLN A 38 7.65 -16.37 -8.23
C GLN A 38 7.15 -15.27 -7.27
N VAL A 39 7.54 -15.33 -5.99
CA VAL A 39 7.03 -14.45 -4.93
C VAL A 39 7.22 -12.97 -5.28
N LYS A 40 8.36 -12.62 -5.88
CA LYS A 40 8.63 -11.23 -6.29
C LYS A 40 7.65 -10.74 -7.34
N ASP A 41 7.37 -11.53 -8.37
CA ASP A 41 6.44 -11.14 -9.44
C ASP A 41 5.01 -11.08 -8.92
N ARG A 42 4.58 -12.11 -8.19
CA ARG A 42 3.26 -12.17 -7.54
C ARG A 42 3.05 -11.00 -6.58
N ALA A 43 4.03 -10.70 -5.73
CA ALA A 43 3.98 -9.56 -4.82
C ALA A 43 3.93 -8.23 -5.59
N THR A 44 4.63 -8.12 -6.71
CA THR A 44 4.61 -6.90 -7.55
C THR A 44 3.25 -6.68 -8.18
N VAL A 45 2.63 -7.73 -8.73
CA VAL A 45 1.27 -7.67 -9.27
C VAL A 45 0.28 -7.31 -8.17
N LEU A 46 0.33 -8.00 -7.04
CA LEU A 46 -0.56 -7.78 -5.89
C LEU A 46 -0.41 -6.35 -5.35
N ALA A 47 0.82 -5.85 -5.21
CA ALA A 47 1.10 -4.51 -4.74
C ALA A 47 0.66 -3.43 -5.73
N THR A 48 0.85 -3.64 -7.03
CA THR A 48 0.45 -2.69 -8.08
C THR A 48 -1.05 -2.48 -8.07
N TRP A 49 -1.83 -3.55 -8.04
CA TRP A 49 -3.29 -3.44 -8.00
C TRP A 49 -3.80 -2.88 -6.68
N THR A 50 -3.19 -3.27 -5.55
CA THR A 50 -3.53 -2.71 -4.23
C THR A 50 -3.24 -1.21 -4.18
N PHE A 51 -2.06 -0.80 -4.66
CA PHE A 51 -1.66 0.60 -4.72
C PHE A 51 -2.53 1.42 -5.69
N ALA A 52 -2.94 0.85 -6.82
CA ALA A 52 -3.91 1.47 -7.71
C ALA A 52 -5.26 1.67 -6.99
N GLY A 53 -5.73 0.68 -6.23
CA GLY A 53 -6.93 0.79 -5.40
C GLY A 53 -6.82 1.88 -4.34
N ILE A 54 -5.68 1.98 -3.64
CA ILE A 54 -5.38 3.05 -2.69
C ILE A 54 -5.42 4.41 -3.39
N SER A 55 -4.75 4.54 -4.53
CA SER A 55 -4.60 5.80 -5.28
C SER A 55 -5.95 6.29 -5.79
N VAL A 56 -6.73 5.42 -6.44
CA VAL A 56 -8.09 5.74 -6.89
C VAL A 56 -8.97 6.08 -5.70
N GLY A 57 -8.88 5.31 -4.61
CA GLY A 57 -9.61 5.56 -3.38
C GLY A 57 -9.36 6.95 -2.83
N LEU A 58 -8.08 7.34 -2.67
CA LEU A 58 -7.66 8.65 -2.19
C LEU A 58 -8.23 9.81 -3.02
N VAL A 59 -8.38 9.65 -4.33
CA VAL A 59 -8.97 10.68 -5.21
C VAL A 59 -10.45 10.91 -4.90
N PHE A 60 -11.21 9.86 -4.56
CA PHE A 60 -12.64 9.98 -4.24
C PHE A 60 -12.88 10.42 -2.79
N ALA A 61 -12.18 9.83 -1.84
CA ALA A 61 -12.18 10.18 -0.42
C ALA A 61 -11.05 9.44 0.30
N VAL A 62 -10.49 10.00 1.37
CA VAL A 62 -9.46 9.28 2.18
C VAL A 62 -9.95 7.90 2.64
N VAL A 63 -11.24 7.77 2.98
CA VAL A 63 -11.89 6.50 3.33
C VAL A 63 -11.96 5.53 2.13
N GLY A 64 -12.04 6.04 0.91
CA GLY A 64 -12.07 5.24 -0.32
C GLY A 64 -10.82 4.36 -0.47
N ALA A 65 -9.65 4.81 0.00
CA ALA A 65 -8.43 4.00 -0.03
C ALA A 65 -8.53 2.76 0.87
N LEU A 66 -9.22 2.88 2.01
CA LEU A 66 -9.44 1.79 2.96
C LEU A 66 -10.46 0.76 2.48
N VAL A 67 -11.24 1.06 1.43
CA VAL A 67 -12.20 0.14 0.83
C VAL A 67 -11.67 -0.43 -0.48
N LEU A 68 -11.22 0.44 -1.39
CA LEU A 68 -10.76 0.04 -2.72
C LEU A 68 -9.39 -0.65 -2.69
N GLY A 69 -8.49 -0.26 -1.80
CA GLY A 69 -7.20 -0.95 -1.61
C GLY A 69 -7.38 -2.42 -1.22
N PRO A 70 -8.09 -2.72 -0.12
CA PRO A 70 -8.32 -4.10 0.32
C PRO A 70 -9.15 -4.93 -0.66
N TRP A 71 -10.13 -4.30 -1.32
CA TRP A 71 -10.90 -4.96 -2.37
C TRP A 71 -10.03 -5.35 -3.58
N ALA A 72 -9.16 -4.44 -4.04
CA ALA A 72 -8.23 -4.72 -5.12
C ALA A 72 -7.21 -5.81 -4.76
N PHE A 73 -6.74 -5.82 -3.51
CA PHE A 73 -5.91 -6.90 -2.95
C PHE A 73 -6.64 -8.25 -3.01
N TYR A 74 -7.85 -8.32 -2.46
CA TYR A 74 -8.67 -9.54 -2.43
C TYR A 74 -8.93 -10.11 -3.83
N ARG A 75 -9.30 -9.23 -4.78
CA ARG A 75 -9.58 -9.64 -6.16
C ARG A 75 -8.35 -10.20 -6.86
N THR A 76 -7.20 -9.55 -6.66
CA THR A 76 -5.92 -10.00 -7.24
C THR A 76 -5.46 -11.30 -6.60
N LEU A 77 -5.62 -11.43 -5.28
CA LEU A 77 -5.28 -12.63 -4.53
C LEU A 77 -6.11 -13.85 -4.94
N SER A 78 -7.41 -13.65 -5.19
CA SER A 78 -8.31 -14.71 -5.66
C SER A 78 -7.84 -15.33 -6.98
N GLY A 79 -7.11 -14.57 -7.81
CA GLY A 79 -6.47 -15.08 -9.03
C GLY A 79 -5.14 -15.83 -8.80
N HIS A 80 -4.58 -15.80 -7.59
CA HIS A 80 -3.28 -16.41 -7.26
C HIS A 80 -3.38 -17.79 -6.59
N GLY A 81 -4.59 -18.28 -6.34
CA GLY A 81 -4.83 -19.65 -5.83
C GLY A 81 -4.30 -19.89 -4.42
N VAL A 82 -4.27 -18.87 -3.57
CA VAL A 82 -3.85 -19.00 -2.16
C VAL A 82 -5.03 -19.55 -1.34
N ASP A 83 -4.81 -20.64 -0.60
CA ASP A 83 -5.84 -21.31 0.20
C ASP A 83 -6.14 -20.54 1.49
N ILE A 84 -6.89 -19.45 1.37
CA ILE A 84 -7.41 -18.69 2.50
C ILE A 84 -8.88 -18.35 2.30
N SER A 85 -9.63 -18.24 3.41
CA SER A 85 -11.03 -17.82 3.36
C SER A 85 -11.14 -16.38 2.85
N GLY A 86 -12.20 -16.09 2.09
CA GLY A 86 -12.41 -14.75 1.53
C GLY A 86 -12.48 -13.65 2.60
N GLY A 87 -13.03 -13.96 3.78
CA GLY A 87 -13.05 -13.03 4.91
C GLY A 87 -11.65 -12.72 5.45
N ALA A 88 -10.78 -13.74 5.57
CA ALA A 88 -9.40 -13.54 5.99
C ALA A 88 -8.62 -12.71 4.95
N ALA A 89 -8.82 -12.96 3.67
CA ALA A 89 -8.17 -12.24 2.58
C ALA A 89 -8.49 -10.73 2.61
N VAL A 90 -9.76 -10.36 2.84
CA VAL A 90 -10.18 -8.96 3.00
C VAL A 90 -9.54 -8.34 4.23
N TRP A 91 -9.49 -9.06 5.35
CA TRP A 91 -8.89 -8.52 6.58
C TRP A 91 -7.39 -8.27 6.43
N TRP A 92 -6.68 -9.19 5.77
CA TRP A 92 -5.27 -9.02 5.43
C TRP A 92 -5.04 -7.84 4.49
N GLY A 93 -5.84 -7.73 3.43
CA GLY A 93 -5.78 -6.58 2.52
C GLY A 93 -5.96 -5.25 3.26
N PHE A 94 -6.91 -5.18 4.19
CA PHE A 94 -7.13 -4.01 5.02
C PHE A 94 -5.99 -3.75 5.98
N ALA A 95 -5.47 -4.77 6.67
CA ALA A 95 -4.34 -4.63 7.57
C ALA A 95 -3.10 -4.10 6.84
N ILE A 96 -2.81 -4.60 5.64
CA ILE A 96 -1.71 -4.14 4.79
C ILE A 96 -1.89 -2.67 4.42
N VAL A 97 -3.06 -2.32 3.88
CA VAL A 97 -3.36 -0.94 3.45
C VAL A 97 -3.29 0.02 4.63
N LEU A 98 -3.90 -0.33 5.76
CA LEU A 98 -3.90 0.49 6.96
C LEU A 98 -2.48 0.67 7.51
N ALA A 99 -1.70 -0.41 7.62
CA ALA A 99 -0.32 -0.35 8.10
C ALA A 99 0.54 0.52 7.20
N SER A 100 0.45 0.36 5.88
CA SER A 100 1.17 1.18 4.90
C SER A 100 0.80 2.66 5.04
N LEU A 101 -0.49 2.99 5.09
CA LEU A 101 -0.95 4.38 5.22
C LEU A 101 -0.53 5.02 6.55
N VAL A 102 -0.64 4.29 7.66
CA VAL A 102 -0.24 4.78 8.99
C VAL A 102 1.27 5.03 9.04
N ILE A 103 2.09 4.11 8.54
CA ILE A 103 3.55 4.30 8.51
C ILE A 103 3.92 5.49 7.63
N THR A 104 3.32 5.62 6.45
CA THR A 104 3.54 6.78 5.57
C THR A 104 3.10 8.08 6.22
N ALA A 105 1.95 8.11 6.89
CA ALA A 105 1.45 9.28 7.60
C ALA A 105 2.37 9.68 8.77
N LEU A 106 2.80 8.72 9.59
CA LEU A 106 3.75 8.95 10.69
C LEU A 106 5.10 9.46 10.15
N GLY A 107 5.61 8.88 9.06
CA GLY A 107 6.82 9.35 8.40
C GLY A 107 6.67 10.78 7.87
N PHE A 108 5.50 11.13 7.32
CA PHE A 108 5.20 12.48 6.87
C PHE A 108 5.12 13.47 8.03
N PHE A 109 4.43 13.14 9.12
CA PHE A 109 4.40 13.96 10.33
C PHE A 109 5.80 14.17 10.92
N GLY A 110 6.61 13.12 11.00
CA GLY A 110 8.00 13.21 11.45
C GLY A 110 8.84 14.14 10.56
N PHE A 111 8.66 14.06 9.23
CA PHE A 111 9.31 14.98 8.29
C PHE A 111 8.87 16.43 8.51
N LEU A 112 7.58 16.69 8.72
CA LEU A 112 7.08 18.05 9.01
C LEU A 112 7.70 18.63 10.29
N MET A 113 7.83 17.82 11.35
CA MET A 113 8.52 18.23 12.58
C MET A 113 10.00 18.57 12.32
N LEU A 114 10.71 17.76 11.53
CA LEU A 114 12.12 18.00 11.19
C LEU A 114 12.34 19.30 10.38
N VAL A 115 11.36 19.67 9.54
CA VAL A 115 11.43 20.89 8.72
C VAL A 115 10.87 22.12 9.48
N GLY A 116 10.40 21.96 10.72
CA GLY A 116 9.90 23.06 11.56
C GLY A 116 8.52 23.59 11.12
N ALA A 117 7.73 22.75 10.45
CA ALA A 117 6.40 23.10 9.94
C ALA A 117 5.26 22.82 10.95
N TYR A 118 5.58 22.64 12.24
CA TYR A 118 4.64 22.31 13.31
C TYR A 118 4.93 23.13 14.57
#